data_AF-A0ABD7NXB3-F1
#
_entry.id   AF-A0ABD7NXB3-F1
#
_cell.length_a   1.000
_cell.length_b   1.000
_cell.length_c   1.000
_cell.angle_alpha   90.00
_cell.angle_beta   90.00
_cell.angle_gamma   90.00
#
_symmetry.space_group_name_H-M   'P 1'
#
loop_
_entity.id
_entity.type
_entity.pdbx_description
1 polymer ?
#
loop_
_entity_poly.entity_id
_entity_poly.type
_entity_poly.pdbx_seq_one_letter_code
_entity_poly.pdbx_strand_id
1 'polypeptide(L)'
;MALVSNPHSADSPRRPWLGGIAGLLAGGVILYFWPQWNRIWLSLVPAPVSVYTRFLGVTLEEVPLITYGHQALLGFLMVLLAPGYGKSTLAAWMMHNPASSRRWPGEVLRAWGIKFGLLIIVFCNLFFLSRVGSGTLALYIFILQHVSVAAAVASGGLLLRDARRLARTFDAQLADLRLLMILTLGFQTILPAQIALMSARGVNTPLGWYIVIAQMAGVLLAFMLIGGLVAALRSLLGKERCRAWRGDMALFNGIVSLCVTGFLIYNMASAYPRIFAALH
;
A
#
# COMPACT_ATOMS: atom_id res chain seq x y z
N MET A 1 7.11 -45.48 -21.85
CA MET A 1 7.61 -44.74 -20.67
C MET A 1 6.46 -43.93 -20.11
N ALA A 2 5.76 -44.48 -19.11
CA ALA A 2 4.71 -43.77 -18.40
C ALA A 2 5.36 -42.82 -17.39
N LEU A 3 5.34 -41.52 -17.67
CA LEU A 3 5.59 -40.49 -16.67
C LEU A 3 4.42 -40.55 -15.68
N VAL A 4 4.66 -41.23 -14.57
CA VAL A 4 3.77 -41.28 -13.40
C VAL A 4 3.53 -39.85 -12.95
N SER A 5 2.44 -39.25 -13.42
CA SER A 5 1.86 -38.05 -12.85
C SER A 5 1.36 -38.43 -11.47
N ASN A 6 2.19 -38.23 -10.46
CA ASN A 6 1.76 -38.31 -9.08
C ASN A 6 0.57 -37.33 -8.94
N PRO A 7 -0.66 -37.80 -8.67
CA PRO A 7 -1.74 -36.90 -8.32
C PRO A 7 -1.34 -36.33 -6.97
N HIS A 8 -0.74 -35.15 -6.95
CA HIS A 8 -0.43 -34.45 -5.72
C HIS A 8 -1.74 -34.25 -4.96
N SER A 9 -1.97 -35.13 -3.99
CA SER A 9 -3.20 -35.25 -3.24
C SER A 9 -3.52 -33.91 -2.58
N ALA A 10 -4.64 -33.33 -3.00
CA ALA A 10 -5.17 -32.07 -2.50
C ALA A 10 -5.61 -32.16 -1.02
N ASP A 11 -5.48 -33.34 -0.38
CA ASP A 11 -6.10 -33.69 0.90
C ASP A 11 -5.11 -33.90 2.06
N SER A 12 -3.79 -33.71 1.86
CA SER A 12 -2.85 -33.82 2.99
C SER A 12 -2.69 -32.48 3.73
N PRO A 13 -2.79 -32.44 5.07
CA PRO A 13 -2.50 -31.25 5.86
C PRO A 13 -1.01 -30.92 5.74
N ARG A 14 -0.68 -30.06 4.77
CA ARG A 14 0.68 -29.58 4.55
C ARG A 14 0.95 -28.42 5.49
N ARG A 15 1.98 -28.54 6.32
CA ARG A 15 2.46 -27.42 7.11
C ARG A 15 3.06 -26.37 6.14
N PRO A 16 2.68 -25.09 6.20
CA PRO A 16 3.05 -24.07 5.21
C PRO A 16 4.50 -23.54 5.35
N TRP A 17 5.47 -24.41 5.60
CA TRP A 17 6.86 -24.01 5.90
C TRP A 17 7.51 -23.27 4.73
N LEU A 18 7.20 -23.66 3.50
CA LEU A 18 7.78 -23.04 2.30
C LEU A 18 7.34 -21.58 2.16
N GLY A 19 6.04 -21.30 2.38
CA GLY A 19 5.55 -19.92 2.42
C GLY A 19 6.20 -19.10 3.53
N GLY A 20 6.43 -19.71 4.69
CA GLY A 20 7.07 -19.07 5.83
C GLY A 20 8.53 -18.67 5.59
N ILE A 21 9.33 -19.62 5.11
CA ILE A 21 10.74 -19.42 4.79
C ILE A 21 10.89 -18.40 3.66
N ALA A 22 10.11 -18.55 2.58
CA ALA A 22 10.10 -17.59 1.47
C ALA A 22 9.70 -16.19 1.95
N GLY A 23 8.74 -16.10 2.87
CA GLY A 23 8.29 -14.82 3.45
C GLY A 23 9.37 -14.15 4.27
N LEU A 24 10.11 -14.91 5.08
CA LEU A 24 11.24 -14.39 5.86
C LEU A 24 12.40 -13.94 4.96
N LEU A 25 12.73 -14.72 3.93
CA LEU A 25 13.77 -14.36 2.96
C LEU A 25 13.38 -13.09 2.19
N ALA A 26 12.16 -13.03 1.66
CA ALA A 26 11.67 -11.84 0.96
C ALA A 26 11.63 -10.62 1.88
N GLY A 27 11.11 -10.78 3.11
CA GLY A 27 11.13 -9.73 4.13
C GLY A 27 12.55 -9.26 4.44
N GLY A 28 13.48 -10.18 4.69
CA GLY A 28 14.89 -9.89 4.96
C GLY A 28 15.58 -9.14 3.81
N VAL A 29 15.35 -9.56 2.56
CA VAL A 29 15.85 -8.88 1.37
C VAL A 29 15.29 -7.46 1.28
N ILE A 30 13.98 -7.28 1.49
CA ILE A 30 13.34 -5.96 1.48
C ILE A 30 13.97 -5.05 2.55
N LEU A 31 14.18 -5.56 3.76
CA LEU A 31 14.76 -4.78 4.86
C LEU A 31 16.24 -4.46 4.63
N TYR A 32 17.01 -5.42 4.14
CA TYR A 32 18.44 -5.25 3.85
C TYR A 32 18.68 -4.19 2.77
N PHE A 33 17.93 -4.27 1.66
CA PHE A 33 18.04 -3.30 0.58
C PHE A 33 17.24 -2.02 0.84
N TRP A 34 16.48 -1.92 1.94
CA TRP A 34 15.62 -0.77 2.21
C TRP A 34 16.33 0.58 2.05
N PRO A 35 17.53 0.83 2.61
CA PRO A 35 18.18 2.13 2.47
C PRO A 35 18.60 2.45 1.03
N GLN A 36 18.98 1.43 0.26
CA GLN A 36 19.36 1.57 -1.14
C GLN A 36 18.12 1.77 -2.01
N TRP A 37 17.06 1.00 -1.76
CA TRP A 37 15.79 1.12 -2.46
C TRP A 37 15.14 2.48 -2.22
N ASN A 38 15.17 2.96 -0.98
CA ASN A 38 14.66 4.28 -0.63
C ASN A 38 15.46 5.39 -1.32
N ARG A 39 16.80 5.27 -1.40
CA ARG A 39 17.65 6.21 -2.14
C ARG A 39 17.42 6.18 -3.65
N ILE A 40 17.39 4.99 -4.25
CA ILE A 40 17.16 4.82 -5.69
C ILE A 40 15.77 5.34 -6.06
N TRP A 41 14.75 4.97 -5.30
CA TRP A 41 13.39 5.45 -5.54
C TRP A 41 13.31 6.98 -5.38
N LEU A 42 13.90 7.57 -4.32
CA LEU A 42 13.97 9.03 -4.15
C LEU A 42 14.73 9.71 -5.32
N SER A 43 15.77 9.07 -5.87
CA SER A 43 16.52 9.60 -7.02
C SER A 43 15.75 9.52 -8.34
N LEU A 44 14.80 8.59 -8.45
CA LEU A 44 13.89 8.46 -9.58
C LEU A 44 12.73 9.47 -9.52
N VAL A 45 12.51 10.10 -8.35
CA VAL A 45 11.64 11.28 -8.23
C VAL A 45 12.43 12.45 -8.82
N PRO A 46 12.06 13.01 -9.98
CA PRO A 46 12.90 14.00 -10.63
C PRO A 46 13.04 15.24 -9.74
N ALA A 47 14.26 15.71 -9.50
CA ALA A 47 14.58 16.90 -8.70
C ALA A 47 13.76 18.18 -9.08
N PRO A 48 13.43 18.48 -10.35
CA PRO A 48 12.57 19.62 -10.69
C PRO A 48 11.07 19.41 -10.38
N VAL A 49 10.69 18.25 -9.84
CA VAL A 49 9.32 17.86 -9.49
C VAL A 49 9.08 17.99 -7.98
N SER A 50 10.06 18.52 -7.24
CA SER A 50 9.78 19.02 -5.89
C SER A 50 8.63 20.02 -6.01
N VAL A 51 7.52 19.69 -5.37
CA VAL A 51 6.35 20.56 -5.21
C VAL A 51 6.82 21.99 -4.89
N TYR A 52 7.79 22.11 -3.99
CA TYR A 52 8.38 23.37 -3.54
C TYR A 52 8.90 24.28 -4.66
N THR A 53 9.55 23.74 -5.69
CA THR A 53 10.16 24.56 -6.74
C THR A 53 9.17 25.09 -7.78
N ARG A 54 7.93 24.57 -7.83
CA ARG A 54 6.90 25.03 -8.79
C ARG A 54 5.85 25.97 -8.23
N PHE A 55 5.66 26.02 -6.90
CA PHE A 55 4.68 26.92 -6.27
C PHE A 55 5.19 28.35 -6.03
N LEU A 56 6.48 28.61 -6.25
CA LEU A 56 7.02 29.96 -6.22
C LEU A 56 6.81 30.63 -7.59
N GLY A 57 5.62 31.23 -7.79
CA GLY A 57 5.40 32.28 -8.80
C GLY A 57 4.90 31.85 -10.18
N VAL A 58 4.39 30.63 -10.38
CA VAL A 58 3.92 30.13 -11.69
C VAL A 58 2.40 30.07 -11.74
N THR A 59 1.79 30.59 -12.82
CA THR A 59 0.34 30.55 -13.06
C THR A 59 -0.07 29.29 -13.84
N LEU A 60 -1.36 28.92 -13.83
CA LEU A 60 -1.85 27.64 -14.38
C LEU A 60 -1.58 27.46 -15.88
N GLU A 61 -1.55 28.56 -16.62
CA GLU A 61 -1.31 28.61 -18.07
C GLU A 61 0.15 28.32 -18.43
N GLU A 62 1.08 28.49 -17.48
CA GLU A 62 2.51 28.33 -17.69
C GLU A 62 3.00 26.91 -17.35
N VAL A 63 2.14 26.03 -16.82
CA VAL A 63 2.52 24.67 -16.44
C VAL A 63 2.38 23.73 -17.65
N PRO A 64 3.50 23.22 -18.20
CA PRO A 64 3.45 22.37 -19.38
C PRO A 64 2.68 21.07 -19.11
N LEU A 65 1.84 20.60 -20.06
CA LEU A 65 1.05 19.37 -19.93
C LEU A 65 1.89 18.15 -19.49
N ILE A 66 3.12 18.08 -19.98
CA ILE A 66 4.10 17.03 -19.65
C ILE A 66 4.35 16.94 -18.13
N THR A 67 4.17 18.02 -17.39
CA THR A 67 4.24 18.06 -15.91
C THR A 67 3.23 17.14 -15.26
N TYR A 68 1.98 17.17 -15.72
CA TYR A 68 0.93 16.30 -15.17
C TYR A 68 1.23 14.83 -15.49
N GLY A 69 1.77 14.55 -16.68
CA GLY A 69 2.28 13.21 -17.02
C GLY A 69 3.38 12.73 -16.07
N HIS A 70 4.33 13.59 -15.74
CA HIS A 70 5.37 13.28 -14.75
C HIS A 70 4.80 13.06 -13.34
N GLN A 71 3.78 13.82 -12.93
CA GLN A 71 3.14 13.64 -11.63
C GLN A 71 2.34 12.33 -11.56
N ALA A 72 1.64 11.97 -12.64
CA ALA A 72 0.99 10.66 -12.74
C ALA A 72 2.02 9.52 -12.70
N LEU A 73 3.12 9.63 -13.44
CA LEU A 73 4.21 8.67 -13.38
C LEU A 73 4.82 8.58 -11.98
N LEU A 74 5.01 9.73 -11.30
CA LEU A 74 5.50 9.78 -9.93
C LEU A 74 4.56 9.04 -8.97
N GLY A 75 3.25 9.31 -9.03
CA GLY A 75 2.25 8.63 -8.21
C GLY A 75 2.20 7.11 -8.46
N PHE A 76 2.35 6.72 -9.73
CA PHE A 76 2.40 5.32 -10.14
C PHE A 76 3.66 4.61 -9.61
N LEU A 77 4.84 5.16 -9.88
CA LEU A 77 6.11 4.61 -9.43
C LEU A 77 6.21 4.60 -7.90
N MET A 78 5.63 5.60 -7.24
CA MET A 78 5.51 5.64 -5.78
C MET A 78 4.83 4.40 -5.24
N VAL A 79 3.63 4.11 -5.74
CA VAL A 79 2.88 2.97 -5.26
C VAL A 79 3.54 1.67 -5.68
N LEU A 80 4.14 1.59 -6.87
CA LEU A 80 4.73 0.36 -7.40
C LEU A 80 6.07 0.02 -6.73
N LEU A 81 6.97 0.99 -6.60
CA LEU A 81 8.34 0.80 -6.13
C LEU A 81 8.54 1.02 -4.63
N ALA A 82 7.68 1.79 -3.95
CA ALA A 82 7.88 2.03 -2.52
C ALA A 82 7.77 0.71 -1.74
N PRO A 83 8.81 0.25 -1.04
CA PRO A 83 8.73 -0.95 -0.23
C PRO A 83 7.68 -0.69 0.86
N GLY A 84 6.55 -1.39 0.82
CA GLY A 84 5.36 -0.95 1.53
C GLY A 84 4.24 -1.97 1.58
N TYR A 85 3.50 -1.91 2.68
CA TYR A 85 2.51 -2.92 3.06
C TYR A 85 1.18 -2.80 2.30
N GLY A 86 0.88 -1.68 1.64
CA GLY A 86 -0.37 -1.53 0.87
C GLY A 86 -0.51 -2.53 -0.28
N LYS A 87 0.58 -2.80 -1.00
CA LYS A 87 0.60 -3.78 -2.10
C LYS A 87 0.45 -5.21 -1.57
N SER A 88 1.14 -5.53 -0.49
CA SER A 88 1.05 -6.85 0.13
C SER A 88 -0.34 -7.11 0.69
N THR A 89 -1.03 -6.11 1.26
CA THR A 89 -2.42 -6.30 1.72
C THR A 89 -3.41 -6.51 0.58
N LEU A 90 -3.21 -5.84 -0.56
CA LEU A 90 -4.03 -6.08 -1.76
C LEU A 90 -3.83 -7.49 -2.30
N ALA A 91 -2.57 -7.89 -2.48
CA ALA A 91 -2.20 -9.22 -2.93
C ALA A 91 -2.69 -10.30 -1.96
N ALA A 92 -2.54 -10.08 -0.65
CA ALA A 92 -2.99 -10.99 0.38
C ALA A 92 -4.50 -11.18 0.35
N TRP A 93 -5.29 -10.10 0.32
CA TRP A 93 -6.74 -10.20 0.23
C TRP A 93 -7.17 -10.94 -1.04
N MET A 94 -6.55 -10.62 -2.18
CA MET A 94 -6.90 -11.27 -3.43
C MET A 94 -6.56 -12.77 -3.41
N MET A 95 -5.40 -13.16 -2.89
CA MET A 95 -4.99 -14.57 -2.85
C MET A 95 -5.73 -15.38 -1.77
N HIS A 96 -6.07 -14.75 -0.65
CA HIS A 96 -6.68 -15.39 0.51
C HIS A 96 -8.20 -15.54 0.38
N ASN A 97 -8.89 -14.49 -0.10
CA ASN A 97 -10.35 -14.46 -0.16
C ASN A 97 -10.87 -14.87 -1.56
N PRO A 98 -11.67 -15.95 -1.69
CA PRO A 98 -12.14 -16.41 -3.01
C PRO A 98 -13.06 -15.40 -3.71
N ALA A 99 -13.90 -14.68 -2.96
CA ALA A 99 -14.85 -13.69 -3.49
C ALA A 99 -14.20 -12.44 -4.10
N SER A 100 -12.90 -12.24 -3.90
CA SER A 100 -12.17 -11.07 -4.42
C SER A 100 -11.99 -11.08 -5.94
N SER A 101 -12.02 -12.25 -6.60
CA SER A 101 -11.67 -12.39 -8.02
C SER A 101 -12.54 -11.56 -8.98
N ARG A 102 -13.83 -11.35 -8.64
CA ARG A 102 -14.75 -10.52 -9.41
C ARG A 102 -14.92 -9.10 -8.87
N ARG A 103 -14.63 -8.90 -7.57
CA ARG A 103 -14.95 -7.63 -6.87
C ARG A 103 -13.74 -6.69 -6.75
N TRP A 104 -12.53 -7.19 -6.99
CA TRP A 104 -11.30 -6.43 -6.75
C TRP A 104 -11.24 -5.05 -7.41
N PRO A 105 -11.70 -4.81 -8.66
CA PRO A 105 -11.58 -3.47 -9.25
C PRO A 105 -12.44 -2.46 -8.49
N GLY A 106 -13.66 -2.85 -8.13
CA GLY A 106 -14.58 -2.02 -7.36
C GLY A 106 -14.10 -1.74 -5.94
N GLU A 107 -13.49 -2.72 -5.27
CA GLU A 107 -12.93 -2.50 -3.93
C GLU A 107 -11.65 -1.63 -3.97
N VAL A 108 -10.81 -1.79 -4.98
CA VAL A 108 -9.65 -0.90 -5.22
C VAL A 108 -10.12 0.53 -5.47
N LEU A 109 -11.14 0.72 -6.32
CA LEU A 109 -11.75 2.03 -6.55
C LEU A 109 -12.36 2.62 -5.28
N ARG A 110 -12.99 1.80 -4.44
CA ARG A 110 -13.55 2.24 -3.15
C ARG A 110 -12.45 2.68 -2.19
N ALA A 111 -11.38 1.90 -2.06
CA ALA A 111 -10.24 2.25 -1.21
C ALA A 111 -9.52 3.52 -1.74
N TRP A 112 -9.33 3.62 -3.06
CA TRP A 112 -8.78 4.82 -3.69
C TRP A 112 -9.68 6.03 -3.48
N GLY A 113 -11.00 5.87 -3.62
CA GLY A 113 -11.98 6.92 -3.38
C GLY A 113 -11.98 7.39 -1.92
N ILE A 114 -11.80 6.50 -0.95
CA ILE A 114 -11.60 6.86 0.45
C ILE A 114 -10.31 7.67 0.61
N LYS A 115 -9.19 7.21 0.03
CA LYS A 115 -7.91 7.94 0.07
C LYS A 115 -8.05 9.35 -0.50
N PHE A 116 -8.59 9.45 -1.71
CA PHE A 116 -8.72 10.71 -2.41
C PHE A 116 -9.73 11.63 -1.73
N GLY A 117 -10.87 11.09 -1.29
CA GLY A 117 -11.89 11.83 -0.55
C GLY A 117 -11.38 12.36 0.79
N LEU A 118 -10.55 11.62 1.51
CA LEU A 118 -9.91 12.13 2.73
C LEU A 118 -8.96 13.28 2.44
N LEU A 119 -8.15 13.18 1.38
CA LEU A 119 -7.29 14.28 0.97
C LEU A 119 -8.12 15.52 0.63
N ILE A 120 -9.24 15.36 -0.08
CA ILE A 120 -10.18 16.44 -0.36
C ILE A 120 -10.76 17.03 0.94
N ILE A 121 -11.28 16.22 1.85
CA ILE A 121 -11.90 16.72 3.10
C ILE A 121 -10.86 17.45 3.96
N VAL A 122 -9.67 16.87 4.13
CA VAL A 122 -8.61 17.40 5.00
C VAL A 122 -8.03 18.70 4.44
N PHE A 123 -7.90 18.83 3.11
CA PHE A 123 -7.18 19.94 2.49
C PHE A 123 -8.03 20.92 1.66
N CYS A 124 -9.21 20.56 1.16
CA CYS A 124 -10.10 21.49 0.44
C CYS A 124 -10.80 22.49 1.36
N ASN A 125 -10.42 22.59 2.65
CA ASN A 125 -11.09 23.46 3.61
C ASN A 125 -12.61 23.18 3.70
N LEU A 126 -13.07 21.99 3.30
CA LEU A 126 -14.46 21.57 3.47
C LEU A 126 -14.68 21.36 4.98
N PHE A 127 -15.75 21.95 5.54
CA PHE A 127 -16.06 21.99 6.98
C PHE A 127 -15.12 22.89 7.83
N PHE A 128 -14.95 22.58 9.12
CA PHE A 128 -14.19 23.39 10.09
C PHE A 128 -12.65 23.40 9.88
N LEU A 129 -12.15 22.61 8.93
CA LEU A 129 -10.72 22.39 8.69
C LEU A 129 -10.00 23.60 8.08
N SER A 130 -10.73 24.57 7.52
CA SER A 130 -10.14 25.84 7.03
C SER A 130 -9.36 26.59 8.11
N ARG A 131 -9.79 26.47 9.38
CA ARG A 131 -9.22 27.13 10.56
C ARG A 131 -8.18 26.29 11.29
N VAL A 132 -7.94 25.06 10.83
CA VAL A 132 -7.05 24.10 11.50
C VAL A 132 -5.60 24.35 11.09
N GLY A 133 -4.73 24.63 12.06
CA GLY A 133 -3.31 24.88 11.81
C GLY A 133 -2.60 23.70 11.14
N SER A 134 -1.48 23.96 10.48
CA SER A 134 -0.68 22.94 9.78
C SER A 134 -0.25 21.79 10.71
N GLY A 135 0.09 22.09 11.97
CA GLY A 135 0.46 21.08 12.97
C GLY A 135 -0.67 20.09 13.28
N THR A 136 -1.90 20.58 13.45
CA THR A 136 -3.07 19.71 13.69
C THR A 136 -3.41 18.88 12.44
N LEU A 137 -3.21 19.44 11.25
CA LEU A 137 -3.40 18.71 9.99
C LEU A 137 -2.36 17.58 9.82
N ALA A 138 -1.10 17.84 10.17
CA ALA A 138 -0.07 16.81 10.23
C ALA A 138 -0.43 15.70 11.23
N LEU A 139 -1.06 16.06 12.35
CA LEU A 139 -1.54 15.11 13.36
C LEU A 139 -2.68 14.23 12.81
N TYR A 140 -3.65 14.79 12.07
CA TYR A 140 -4.68 13.97 11.41
C TYR A 140 -4.09 12.99 10.40
N ILE A 141 -3.16 13.46 9.57
CA ILE A 141 -2.43 12.64 8.62
C ILE A 141 -1.67 11.51 9.33
N PHE A 142 -1.00 11.85 10.43
CA PHE A 142 -0.28 10.91 11.25
C PHE A 142 -1.23 9.84 11.82
N ILE A 143 -2.38 10.23 12.36
CA ILE A 143 -3.40 9.28 12.86
C ILE A 143 -3.85 8.34 11.73
N LEU A 144 -4.24 8.87 10.57
CA LEU A 144 -4.69 8.04 9.44
C LEU A 144 -3.61 7.05 9.01
N GLN A 145 -2.36 7.50 8.93
CA GLN A 145 -1.21 6.65 8.64
C GLN A 145 -1.05 5.53 9.68
N HIS A 146 -1.30 5.80 10.97
CA HIS A 146 -1.24 4.77 12.02
C HIS A 146 -2.38 3.76 11.89
N VAL A 147 -3.59 4.20 11.53
CA VAL A 147 -4.70 3.27 11.26
C VAL A 147 -4.36 2.36 10.08
N SER A 148 -3.74 2.89 9.04
CA SER A 148 -3.25 2.11 7.89
C SER A 148 -2.22 1.05 8.31
N VAL A 149 -1.23 1.42 9.14
CA VAL A 149 -0.22 0.49 9.66
C VAL A 149 -0.86 -0.56 10.57
N ALA A 150 -1.76 -0.17 11.47
CA ALA A 150 -2.48 -1.07 12.35
C ALA A 150 -3.33 -2.09 11.57
N ALA A 151 -4.01 -1.64 10.50
CA ALA A 151 -4.76 -2.53 9.62
C ALA A 151 -3.84 -3.54 8.90
N ALA A 152 -2.64 -3.13 8.50
CA ALA A 152 -1.66 -4.01 7.88
C ALA A 152 -1.06 -5.03 8.86
N VAL A 153 -0.81 -4.64 10.11
CA VAL A 153 -0.39 -5.55 11.19
C VAL A 153 -1.49 -6.55 11.51
N ALA A 154 -2.74 -6.09 11.65
CA ALA A 154 -3.90 -6.95 11.85
C ALA A 154 -4.08 -7.93 10.70
N SER A 155 -3.89 -7.48 9.45
CA SER A 155 -3.94 -8.35 8.27
C SER A 155 -2.86 -9.42 8.33
N GLY A 156 -1.63 -9.06 8.68
CA GLY A 156 -0.52 -10.00 8.88
C GLY A 156 -0.83 -11.04 9.97
N GLY A 157 -1.32 -10.60 11.13
CA GLY A 157 -1.67 -11.48 12.24
C GLY A 157 -2.80 -12.46 11.90
N LEU A 158 -3.85 -11.99 11.19
CA LEU A 158 -4.92 -12.86 10.72
C LEU A 158 -4.43 -13.88 9.70
N LEU A 159 -3.55 -13.49 8.78
CA LEU A 159 -2.93 -14.40 7.82
C LEU A 159 -2.09 -15.49 8.50
N LEU A 160 -1.31 -15.16 9.53
CA LEU A 160 -0.56 -16.15 10.32
C LEU A 160 -1.51 -17.11 11.05
N ARG A 161 -2.57 -16.58 11.66
CA ARG A 161 -3.61 -17.38 12.32
C ARG A 161 -4.30 -18.33 11.34
N ASP A 162 -4.66 -17.83 10.17
CA ASP A 162 -5.36 -18.61 9.14
C ASP A 162 -4.44 -19.64 8.49
N ALA A 163 -3.17 -19.33 8.26
CA ALA A 163 -2.17 -20.30 7.80
C ALA A 163 -2.02 -21.45 8.82
N ARG A 164 -1.97 -21.14 10.11
CA ARG A 164 -1.93 -22.15 11.19
C ARG A 164 -3.22 -22.99 11.24
N ARG A 165 -4.38 -22.39 10.99
CA ARG A 165 -5.66 -23.10 10.92
C ARG A 165 -5.73 -24.01 9.69
N LEU A 166 -5.34 -23.53 8.52
CA LEU A 166 -5.27 -24.31 7.27
C LEU A 166 -4.32 -25.50 7.38
N ALA A 167 -3.22 -25.35 8.15
CA ALA A 167 -2.32 -26.47 8.43
C ALA A 167 -2.95 -27.59 9.28
N ARG A 168 -4.05 -27.29 10.01
CA ARG A 168 -4.75 -28.25 10.88
C ARG A 168 -6.06 -28.74 10.26
N THR A 169 -6.75 -27.90 9.49
CA THR A 169 -8.09 -28.17 8.97
C THR A 169 -8.25 -27.48 7.61
N PHE A 170 -8.45 -28.26 6.55
CA PHE A 170 -8.48 -27.76 5.17
C PHE A 170 -9.70 -26.86 4.88
N ASP A 171 -10.81 -27.09 5.58
CA ASP A 171 -12.06 -26.31 5.48
C ASP A 171 -12.25 -25.30 6.60
N ALA A 172 -11.15 -24.84 7.22
CA ALA A 172 -11.24 -23.80 8.24
C ALA A 172 -11.90 -22.53 7.68
N GLN A 173 -12.83 -21.95 8.46
CA GLN A 173 -13.38 -20.63 8.16
C GLN A 173 -12.28 -19.57 8.27
N LEU A 174 -12.01 -18.90 7.14
CA LEU A 174 -10.96 -17.91 6.98
C LEU A 174 -11.48 -16.49 7.25
N ALA A 175 -10.59 -15.61 7.70
CA ALA A 175 -10.92 -14.21 7.90
C ALA A 175 -11.17 -13.47 6.58
N ASP A 176 -12.11 -12.52 6.60
CA ASP A 176 -12.27 -11.58 5.49
C ASP A 176 -11.30 -10.40 5.64
N LEU A 177 -10.30 -10.33 4.76
CA LEU A 177 -9.30 -9.28 4.77
C LEU A 177 -9.76 -8.01 4.03
N ARG A 178 -10.96 -8.01 3.45
CA ARG A 178 -11.48 -6.88 2.64
C ARG A 178 -11.41 -5.56 3.38
N LEU A 179 -11.95 -5.50 4.60
CA LEU A 179 -11.97 -4.27 5.38
C LEU A 179 -10.55 -3.79 5.68
N LEU A 180 -9.66 -4.69 6.10
CA LEU A 180 -8.28 -4.36 6.41
C LEU A 180 -7.52 -3.87 5.18
N MET A 181 -7.76 -4.46 4.02
CA MET A 181 -7.21 -3.99 2.75
C MET A 181 -7.72 -2.59 2.40
N ILE A 182 -9.02 -2.31 2.56
CA ILE A 182 -9.59 -0.97 2.33
C ILE A 182 -8.98 0.05 3.29
N LEU A 183 -8.89 -0.27 4.58
CA LEU A 183 -8.30 0.63 5.59
C LEU A 183 -6.82 0.87 5.30
N THR A 184 -6.09 -0.19 4.96
CA THR A 184 -4.67 -0.10 4.63
C THR A 184 -4.45 0.80 3.43
N LEU A 185 -5.09 0.50 2.30
CA LEU A 185 -4.94 1.26 1.06
C LEU A 185 -5.51 2.67 1.18
N GLY A 186 -6.69 2.83 1.78
CA GLY A 186 -7.43 4.07 1.89
C GLY A 186 -6.76 5.09 2.82
N PHE A 187 -6.20 4.64 3.94
CA PHE A 187 -5.53 5.53 4.88
C PHE A 187 -4.02 5.61 4.70
N GLN A 188 -3.44 4.79 3.81
CA GLN A 188 -2.02 4.92 3.49
C GLN A 188 -1.79 6.25 2.79
N THR A 189 -1.00 7.08 3.43
CA THR A 189 -0.73 8.41 2.93
C THR A 189 0.46 8.43 1.98
N ILE A 190 0.45 9.35 1.03
CA ILE A 190 1.48 9.47 0.00
C ILE A 190 2.18 10.81 0.19
N LEU A 191 3.42 10.75 0.69
CA LEU A 191 4.16 11.92 1.15
C LEU A 191 4.18 13.09 0.13
N PRO A 192 4.43 12.91 -1.18
CA PRO A 192 4.44 14.03 -2.12
C PRO A 192 3.05 14.64 -2.33
N ALA A 193 1.97 13.84 -2.23
CA ALA A 193 0.61 14.37 -2.31
C ALA A 193 0.30 15.27 -1.10
N GLN A 194 0.81 14.91 0.09
CA GLN A 194 0.67 15.75 1.28
C GLN A 194 1.47 17.05 1.15
N ILE A 195 2.71 16.98 0.67
CA ILE A 195 3.56 18.16 0.48
C ILE A 195 2.91 19.08 -0.55
N ALA A 196 2.39 18.53 -1.66
CA ALA A 196 1.63 19.25 -2.68
C ALA A 196 0.44 20.00 -2.09
N LEU A 197 -0.36 19.33 -1.26
CA LEU A 197 -1.54 19.93 -0.65
C LEU A 197 -1.21 20.95 0.45
N MET A 198 -0.17 20.69 1.27
CA MET A 198 0.30 21.67 2.26
C MET A 198 0.82 22.94 1.60
N SER A 199 1.55 22.81 0.50
CA SER A 199 2.01 23.94 -0.31
C SER A 199 0.83 24.68 -0.97
N ALA A 200 -0.11 23.95 -1.58
CA ALA A 200 -1.29 24.53 -2.21
C ALA A 200 -2.15 25.33 -1.23
N ARG A 201 -2.27 24.84 0.00
CA ARG A 201 -2.99 25.50 1.09
C ARG A 201 -2.28 26.77 1.58
N GLY A 202 -0.94 26.77 1.65
CA GLY A 202 -0.17 27.94 2.04
C GLY A 202 -0.25 29.11 1.06
N VAL A 203 -0.43 28.80 -0.23
CA VAL A 203 -0.45 29.81 -1.32
C VAL A 203 -1.86 30.01 -1.91
N ASN A 204 -2.89 29.31 -1.40
CA ASN A 204 -4.28 29.33 -1.89
C ASN A 204 -4.43 29.10 -3.41
N THR A 205 -3.57 28.27 -4.00
CA THR A 205 -3.57 28.05 -5.47
C THR A 205 -4.37 26.80 -5.87
N PRO A 206 -5.26 26.87 -6.87
CA PRO A 206 -5.93 25.68 -7.43
C PRO A 206 -4.94 24.72 -8.12
N LEU A 207 -3.77 25.22 -8.48
CA LEU A 207 -2.70 24.51 -9.18
C LEU A 207 -2.21 23.24 -8.45
N GLY A 208 -2.18 23.26 -7.11
CA GLY A 208 -1.80 22.08 -6.34
C GLY A 208 -2.83 20.97 -6.30
N TRP A 209 -4.10 21.27 -6.56
CA TRP A 209 -5.11 20.24 -6.72
C TRP A 209 -4.95 19.48 -8.03
N TYR A 210 -4.64 20.16 -9.13
CA TYR A 210 -4.42 19.49 -10.42
C TYR A 210 -3.19 18.57 -10.38
N ILE A 211 -2.13 18.97 -9.69
CA ILE A 211 -0.94 18.13 -9.45
C ILE A 211 -1.31 16.87 -8.66
N VAL A 212 -2.09 17.03 -7.58
CA VAL A 212 -2.52 15.91 -6.73
C VAL A 212 -3.48 14.98 -7.47
N ILE A 213 -4.38 15.51 -8.30
CA ILE A 213 -5.27 14.71 -9.16
C ILE A 213 -4.44 13.84 -10.10
N ALA A 214 -3.46 14.42 -10.79
CA ALA A 214 -2.58 13.67 -11.68
C ALA A 214 -1.81 12.57 -10.93
N GLN A 215 -1.26 12.91 -9.76
CA GLN A 215 -0.58 11.94 -8.91
C GLN A 215 -1.50 10.80 -8.45
N MET A 216 -2.74 11.12 -8.08
CA MET A 216 -3.74 10.14 -7.64
C MET A 216 -4.23 9.25 -8.77
N ALA A 217 -4.27 9.74 -10.01
CA ALA A 217 -4.49 8.89 -11.18
C ALA A 217 -3.37 7.85 -11.34
N GLY A 218 -2.11 8.25 -11.16
CA GLY A 218 -0.97 7.32 -11.11
C GLY A 218 -1.08 6.25 -10.03
N VAL A 219 -1.50 6.66 -8.83
CA VAL A 219 -1.74 5.75 -7.69
C VAL A 219 -2.80 4.71 -8.02
N LEU A 220 -3.90 5.14 -8.64
CA LEU A 220 -4.96 4.24 -9.08
C LEU A 220 -4.44 3.24 -10.11
N LEU A 221 -3.70 3.71 -11.12
CA LEU A 221 -3.11 2.86 -12.15
C LEU A 221 -2.18 1.80 -11.54
N ALA A 222 -1.40 2.15 -10.53
CA ALA A 222 -0.53 1.20 -9.85
C ALA A 222 -1.32 0.13 -9.09
N PHE A 223 -2.39 0.50 -8.37
CA PHE A 223 -3.25 -0.48 -7.72
C PHE A 223 -3.98 -1.38 -8.71
N MET A 224 -4.44 -0.82 -9.83
CA MET A 224 -5.06 -1.59 -10.92
C MET A 224 -4.08 -2.57 -11.54
N LEU A 225 -2.82 -2.16 -11.76
CA LEU A 225 -1.78 -3.04 -12.26
C LEU A 225 -1.50 -4.19 -11.28
N ILE A 226 -1.32 -3.90 -9.99
CA ILE A 226 -1.06 -4.93 -8.98
C ILE A 226 -2.25 -5.89 -8.87
N GLY A 227 -3.48 -5.36 -8.81
CA GLY A 227 -4.68 -6.17 -8.79
C GLY A 227 -4.82 -7.03 -10.04
N GLY A 228 -4.54 -6.46 -11.21
CA GLY A 228 -4.53 -7.17 -12.50
C GLY A 228 -3.48 -8.29 -12.54
N LEU A 229 -2.26 -8.04 -12.07
CA LEU A 229 -1.19 -9.04 -11.99
C LEU A 229 -1.58 -10.19 -11.05
N VAL A 230 -2.16 -9.89 -9.89
CA VAL A 230 -2.62 -10.93 -8.95
C VAL A 230 -3.81 -11.69 -9.52
N ALA A 231 -4.73 -11.02 -10.21
CA ALA A 231 -5.84 -11.67 -10.91
C ALA A 231 -5.34 -12.62 -12.02
N ALA A 232 -4.35 -12.19 -12.80
CA ALA A 232 -3.71 -13.01 -13.83
C ALA A 232 -2.95 -14.20 -13.22
N LEU A 233 -2.24 -14.00 -12.11
CA LEU A 233 -1.60 -15.10 -11.39
C LEU A 233 -2.62 -16.13 -10.91
N ARG A 234 -3.77 -15.69 -10.40
CA ARG A 234 -4.85 -16.59 -9.96
C ARG A 234 -5.50 -17.34 -11.12
N SER A 235 -5.67 -16.71 -12.28
CA SER A 235 -6.20 -17.40 -13.46
C SER A 235 -5.22 -18.46 -13.98
N LEU A 236 -3.91 -18.16 -13.98
CA LEU A 236 -2.85 -19.09 -14.36
C LEU A 236 -2.71 -20.28 -13.40
N LEU A 237 -2.82 -20.04 -12.09
CA LEU A 237 -2.75 -21.10 -11.08
C LEU A 237 -3.99 -22.00 -11.10
N GLY A 238 -5.16 -21.46 -11.46
CA GLY A 238 -6.42 -22.17 -11.36
C GLY A 238 -6.93 -22.30 -9.92
N LYS A 239 -8.23 -22.63 -9.76
CA LYS A 239 -8.91 -22.65 -8.46
C LYS A 239 -8.34 -23.68 -7.49
N GLU A 240 -8.00 -24.86 -7.99
CA GLU A 240 -7.50 -25.99 -7.20
C GLU A 240 -6.13 -25.68 -6.60
N ARG A 241 -5.16 -25.23 -7.42
CA ARG A 241 -3.83 -24.85 -6.90
C ARG A 241 -3.90 -23.62 -6.01
N CYS A 242 -4.76 -22.64 -6.32
CA CYS A 242 -4.99 -21.50 -5.42
C CYS A 242 -5.52 -21.94 -4.05
N ARG A 243 -6.33 -23.00 -3.98
CA ARG A 243 -6.80 -23.56 -2.70
C ARG A 243 -5.68 -24.31 -1.98
N ALA A 244 -4.94 -25.16 -2.70
CA ALA A 244 -3.84 -25.94 -2.14
C ALA A 244 -2.71 -25.06 -1.58
N TRP A 245 -2.34 -23.99 -2.28
CA TRP A 245 -1.27 -23.08 -1.87
C TRP A 245 -1.74 -21.95 -0.95
N ARG A 246 -3.03 -21.91 -0.57
CA ARG A 246 -3.58 -20.79 0.20
C ARG A 246 -2.88 -20.61 1.55
N GLY A 247 -2.58 -21.70 2.25
CA GLY A 247 -1.87 -21.66 3.53
C GLY A 247 -0.46 -21.09 3.40
N ASP A 248 0.30 -21.53 2.38
CA ASP A 248 1.64 -21.03 2.09
C ASP A 248 1.62 -19.54 1.68
N MET A 249 0.69 -19.16 0.80
CA MET A 249 0.54 -17.77 0.35
C MET A 249 0.08 -16.86 1.49
N ALA A 250 -0.77 -17.34 2.39
CA ALA A 250 -1.17 -16.59 3.57
C ALA A 250 0.01 -16.36 4.50
N LEU A 251 0.80 -17.41 4.78
CA LEU A 251 1.97 -17.27 5.65
C LEU A 251 3.03 -16.35 5.03
N PHE A 252 3.31 -16.51 3.73
CA PHE A 252 4.22 -15.65 2.98
C PHE A 252 3.83 -14.18 3.08
N ASN A 253 2.60 -13.85 2.69
CA ASN A 253 2.12 -12.47 2.69
C ASN A 253 2.04 -11.90 4.10
N GLY A 254 1.66 -12.73 5.09
CA GLY A 254 1.59 -12.32 6.48
C GLY A 254 2.96 -11.94 7.04
N ILE A 255 3.98 -12.77 6.81
CA ILE A 255 5.36 -12.49 7.26
C ILE A 255 5.93 -11.26 6.56
N VAL A 256 5.81 -11.16 5.24
CA VAL A 256 6.33 -9.99 4.50
C VAL A 256 5.67 -8.71 4.99
N SER A 257 4.34 -8.72 5.19
CA SER A 257 3.61 -7.57 5.74
C SER A 257 4.11 -7.19 7.13
N LEU A 258 4.32 -8.18 8.02
CA LEU A 258 4.82 -7.95 9.38
C LEU A 258 6.28 -7.47 9.41
N CYS A 259 7.16 -7.97 8.54
CA CYS A 259 8.53 -7.48 8.41
C CYS A 259 8.55 -6.00 8.01
N VAL A 260 7.80 -5.64 6.97
CA VAL A 260 7.75 -4.27 6.45
C VAL A 260 7.10 -3.31 7.45
N THR A 261 5.94 -3.68 8.01
CA THR A 261 5.25 -2.86 9.01
C THR A 261 6.04 -2.74 10.31
N GLY A 262 6.64 -3.84 10.79
CA GLY A 262 7.49 -3.83 11.98
C GLY A 262 8.69 -2.91 11.82
N PHE A 263 9.33 -2.91 10.65
CA PHE A 263 10.40 -1.97 10.34
C PHE A 263 9.93 -0.52 10.33
N LEU A 264 8.76 -0.23 9.76
CA LEU A 264 8.19 1.12 9.78
C LEU A 264 7.87 1.59 11.20
N ILE A 265 7.27 0.72 12.03
CA ILE A 265 7.00 1.02 13.45
C ILE A 265 8.32 1.27 14.19
N TYR A 266 9.35 0.45 13.98
CA TYR A 266 10.66 0.65 14.59
C TYR A 266 11.29 2.00 14.21
N ASN A 267 11.23 2.38 12.93
CA ASN A 267 11.74 3.69 12.49
C ASN A 267 10.92 4.85 13.06
N MET A 268 9.59 4.71 13.16
CA MET A 268 8.74 5.72 13.77
C MET A 268 9.04 5.87 15.28
N ALA A 269 9.15 4.76 16.01
CA ALA A 269 9.43 4.75 17.44
C ALA A 269 10.86 5.23 17.77
N SER A 270 11.85 4.92 16.93
CA SER A 270 13.24 5.37 17.12
C SER A 270 13.50 6.82 16.69
N ALA A 271 12.67 7.36 15.79
CA ALA A 271 12.70 8.78 15.41
C ALA A 271 11.93 9.68 16.41
N TYR A 272 10.92 9.15 17.09
CA TYR A 272 10.08 9.90 18.04
C TYR A 272 10.86 10.67 19.12
N PRO A 273 11.87 10.10 19.79
CA PRO A 273 12.67 10.81 20.79
C PRO A 273 13.44 12.01 20.19
N ARG A 274 13.91 11.89 18.93
CA ARG A 274 14.69 12.95 18.26
C ARG A 274 13.80 14.10 17.80
N ILE A 275 12.58 13.80 17.36
CA ILE A 275 11.59 14.81 16.96
C ILE A 275 11.08 15.54 18.21
N PHE A 276 10.81 14.81 19.31
CA PHE A 276 10.38 15.41 20.58
C PHE A 276 11.48 16.31 21.18
N ALA A 277 12.75 15.89 21.13
CA ALA A 277 13.89 16.69 21.57
C ALA A 277 14.25 17.87 20.66
N ALA A 278 13.70 17.94 19.44
CA ALA A 278 13.87 19.08 18.53
C ALA A 278 12.71 20.09 18.60
N LEU A 279 11.60 19.70 19.27
CA LEU A 279 10.41 20.52 19.48
C LEU A 279 10.36 21.16 20.89
N HIS A 280 11.33 20.81 21.75
CA HIS A 280 11.55 21.33 23.11
C HIS A 280 12.98 21.81 23.26
#